data_AF-A0A0R3SBC8-F1
#
_entry.id   AF-A0A0R3SBC8-F1
#
_cell.length_a   1.000
_cell.length_b   1.000
_cell.length_c   1.000
_cell.angle_alpha   90.00
_cell.angle_beta   90.00
_cell.angle_gamma   90.00
#
_symmetry.space_group_name_H-M   'P 1'
#
loop_
_entity.id
_entity.type
_entity.pdbx_description
1 polymer ?
#
loop_
_entity_poly.entity_id
_entity_poly.type
_entity_poly.pdbx_seq_one_letter_code
_entity_poly.pdbx_strand_id
1 'polypeptide(L)'
;MAIRKLTYAPEESVPQPSAEIVKDFIMSPGTLRLEASLDKEKYYHGEYLAVNVLVDNNSNKTVKKVKVSVIQVADIMLFSRAVYKCTVDEAEFEEGCPILPSQTGWCKVYHMCPLLSNNREKRGLALDGKLKNEDTNLASSTM
;
A
#
# COMPACT_ATOMS: atom_id res chain seq x y z
N MET A 1 34.81 10.49 -4.57
CA MET A 1 33.87 9.86 -5.52
C MET A 1 32.80 9.18 -4.69
N ALA A 2 31.51 9.42 -4.97
CA ALA A 2 30.42 8.72 -4.28
C ALA A 2 30.01 7.50 -5.11
N ILE A 3 29.79 6.36 -4.46
CA ILE A 3 29.39 5.10 -5.10
C ILE A 3 28.01 4.74 -4.55
N ARG A 4 27.13 4.23 -5.42
CA ARG A 4 25.80 3.72 -5.04
C ARG A 4 25.82 2.20 -5.00
N LYS A 5 25.27 1.61 -3.94
CA LYS A 5 24.87 0.20 -3.91
C LYS A 5 23.38 0.14 -4.22
N LEU A 6 23.02 -0.57 -5.29
CA LEU A 6 21.63 -0.80 -5.67
C LEU A 6 21.23 -2.22 -5.30
N THR A 7 19.99 -2.37 -4.84
CA THR A 7 19.38 -3.68 -4.59
C THR A 7 18.57 -4.06 -5.82
N TYR A 8 18.85 -5.24 -6.38
CA TYR A 8 18.08 -5.80 -7.47
C TYR A 8 17.16 -6.91 -6.92
N ALA A 9 15.89 -6.87 -7.31
CA ALA A 9 14.91 -7.89 -6.99
C ALA A 9 14.89 -8.97 -8.09
N PRO A 10 15.28 -10.22 -7.81
CA PRO A 10 15.12 -11.31 -8.78
C PRO A 10 13.63 -11.70 -8.91
N GLU A 11 13.26 -12.08 -10.13
CA GLU A 11 11.95 -12.65 -10.45
C GLU A 11 11.89 -14.10 -9.96
N GLU A 12 11.25 -14.30 -8.81
CA GLU A 12 10.94 -15.62 -8.27
C GLU A 12 9.42 -15.78 -8.22
N SER A 13 8.91 -16.97 -8.51
CA SER A 13 7.48 -17.26 -8.43
C SER A 13 7.06 -17.42 -6.97
N VAL A 14 6.77 -16.32 -6.30
CA VAL A 14 6.26 -16.28 -4.93
C VAL A 14 4.73 -16.21 -4.97
N PRO A 15 4.01 -16.82 -4.00
CA PRO A 15 2.57 -16.66 -3.90
C PRO A 15 2.16 -15.19 -3.83
N GLN A 16 1.02 -14.86 -4.42
CA GLN A 16 0.48 -13.50 -4.38
C GLN A 16 0.32 -13.03 -2.92
N PRO A 17 0.79 -11.81 -2.57
CA PRO A 17 0.55 -11.27 -1.24
C PRO A 17 -0.95 -11.06 -1.03
N SER A 18 -1.49 -11.59 0.06
CA SER A 18 -2.89 -11.40 0.45
C SER A 18 -3.04 -11.24 1.95
N ALA A 19 -3.97 -10.40 2.38
CA ALA A 19 -4.34 -10.22 3.77
C ALA A 19 -5.87 -10.16 3.91
N GLU A 20 -6.38 -10.77 4.96
CA GLU A 20 -7.81 -10.79 5.28
C GLU A 20 -8.04 -10.26 6.68
N ILE A 21 -9.10 -9.48 6.86
CA ILE A 21 -9.61 -9.07 8.16
C ILE A 21 -11.13 -9.23 8.21
N VAL A 22 -11.61 -9.79 9.31
CA VAL A 22 -13.04 -9.85 9.64
C VAL A 22 -13.30 -8.90 10.80
N LYS A 23 -14.28 -8.01 10.62
CA LYS A 23 -14.66 -7.01 11.61
C LYS A 23 -16.09 -7.19 12.06
N ASP A 24 -16.24 -7.33 13.38
CA ASP A 24 -17.53 -7.27 14.06
C ASP A 24 -17.77 -5.84 14.55
N PHE A 25 -19.03 -5.41 14.55
CA PHE A 25 -19.44 -4.12 15.08
C PHE A 25 -20.31 -4.30 16.32
N ILE A 26 -20.03 -3.52 17.36
CA ILE A 26 -20.88 -3.45 18.55
C ILE A 26 -22.29 -3.07 18.10
N MET A 27 -23.30 -3.83 18.57
CA MET A 27 -24.71 -3.65 18.22
C MET A 27 -25.06 -3.82 16.72
N SER A 28 -24.23 -4.54 15.94
CA SER A 28 -24.61 -5.05 14.61
C SER A 28 -24.61 -6.58 14.65
N PRO A 29 -25.70 -7.26 14.27
CA PRO A 29 -25.59 -8.65 13.88
C PRO A 29 -24.74 -8.76 12.59
N GLY A 30 -23.94 -9.82 12.49
CA GLY A 30 -23.11 -10.11 11.32
C GLY A 30 -21.75 -9.41 11.28
N THR A 31 -20.98 -9.73 10.26
CA THR A 31 -19.55 -9.38 10.14
C THR A 31 -19.26 -8.69 8.82
N LEU A 32 -18.20 -7.87 8.77
CA LEU A 32 -17.65 -7.31 7.54
C LEU A 32 -16.29 -7.94 7.29
N ARG A 33 -16.19 -8.75 6.24
CA ARG A 33 -14.93 -9.37 5.81
C ARG A 33 -14.34 -8.55 4.68
N LEU A 34 -13.08 -8.18 4.83
CA LEU A 34 -12.28 -7.43 3.86
C LEU A 34 -11.04 -8.26 3.54
N GLU A 35 -10.86 -8.58 2.27
CA GLU A 35 -9.67 -9.26 1.76
C GLU A 35 -8.99 -8.34 0.74
N ALA A 36 -7.68 -8.18 0.86
CA ALA A 36 -6.87 -7.41 -0.07
C ALA A 36 -5.72 -8.28 -0.59
N SER A 37 -5.48 -8.25 -1.90
CA SER A 37 -4.39 -8.97 -2.55
C SER A 37 -3.66 -8.07 -3.56
N LEU A 38 -2.38 -8.38 -3.78
CA LEU A 38 -1.51 -7.74 -4.77
C LEU A 38 -1.21 -8.73 -5.90
N ASP A 39 -1.02 -8.23 -7.12
CA ASP A 39 -0.64 -9.05 -8.26
C ASP A 39 0.81 -9.58 -8.18
N LYS A 40 1.69 -8.86 -7.49
CA LYS A 40 3.11 -9.21 -7.32
C LYS A 40 3.59 -8.89 -5.91
N GLU A 41 4.66 -9.55 -5.50
CA GLU A 41 5.35 -9.25 -4.24
C GLU A 41 6.34 -8.08 -4.39
N LYS A 42 7.01 -8.00 -5.54
CA LYS A 42 8.08 -7.03 -5.82
C LYS A 42 7.67 -6.18 -7.01
N TYR A 43 7.87 -4.87 -6.90
CA TYR A 43 7.56 -3.89 -7.94
C TYR A 43 8.78 -3.03 -8.22
N TYR A 44 8.92 -2.60 -9.48
CA TYR A 44 9.91 -1.60 -9.84
C TYR A 44 9.36 -0.18 -9.66
N HIS A 45 10.28 0.79 -9.50
CA HIS A 45 9.88 2.21 -9.42
C HIS A 45 9.15 2.64 -10.68
N GLY A 46 7.98 3.27 -10.51
CA GLY A 46 7.12 3.72 -11.60
C GLY A 46 6.18 2.65 -12.18
N GLU A 47 6.23 1.43 -11.67
CA GLU A 47 5.24 0.40 -11.98
C GLU A 47 3.91 0.67 -11.24
N TYR A 48 2.80 0.25 -11.83
CA TYR A 48 1.49 0.28 -11.18
C TYR A 48 1.30 -0.96 -10.31
N LEU A 49 0.86 -0.75 -9.06
CA LEU A 49 0.46 -1.82 -8.15
C LEU A 49 -1.03 -2.10 -8.37
N ALA A 50 -1.39 -3.34 -8.71
CA ALA A 50 -2.78 -3.76 -8.79
C ALA A 50 -3.24 -4.30 -7.43
N VAL A 51 -4.05 -3.52 -6.72
CA VAL A 51 -4.62 -3.85 -5.41
C VAL A 51 -6.03 -4.37 -5.60
N ASN A 52 -6.19 -5.69 -5.51
CA ASN A 52 -7.49 -6.33 -5.54
C ASN A 52 -8.15 -6.30 -4.15
N VAL A 53 -9.35 -5.73 -4.05
CA VAL A 53 -10.10 -5.58 -2.81
C VAL A 53 -11.42 -6.32 -2.93
N LEU A 54 -11.63 -7.29 -2.05
CA LEU A 54 -12.87 -8.04 -1.91
C LEU A 54 -13.55 -7.69 -0.58
N VAL A 55 -14.85 -7.43 -0.63
CA VAL A 55 -15.66 -7.08 0.54
C VAL A 55 -16.89 -7.97 0.60
N ASP A 56 -17.00 -8.72 1.70
CA ASP A 56 -18.20 -9.46 2.07
C ASP A 56 -18.87 -8.75 3.26
N ASN A 57 -19.91 -7.97 2.99
CA ASN A 57 -20.64 -7.23 4.01
C ASN A 57 -21.86 -8.00 4.50
N ASN A 58 -21.66 -8.88 5.48
CA ASN A 58 -22.75 -9.57 6.19
C ASN A 58 -23.28 -8.76 7.38
N SER A 59 -22.83 -7.51 7.57
CA SER A 59 -23.23 -6.64 8.67
C SER A 59 -24.45 -5.77 8.31
N ASN A 60 -25.01 -5.08 9.31
CA ASN A 60 -26.03 -4.06 9.09
C ASN A 60 -25.46 -2.65 8.78
N LYS A 61 -24.15 -2.54 8.58
CA LYS A 61 -23.46 -1.28 8.30
C LYS A 61 -23.24 -1.10 6.80
N THR A 62 -23.13 0.16 6.39
CA THR A 62 -22.86 0.54 5.00
C THR A 62 -21.42 1.00 4.86
N VAL A 63 -20.67 0.43 3.89
CA VAL A 63 -19.34 0.93 3.54
C VAL A 63 -19.50 2.11 2.59
N LYS A 64 -19.09 3.31 3.02
CA LYS A 64 -19.31 4.55 2.26
C LYS A 64 -18.25 4.81 1.19
N LYS A 65 -17.01 4.43 1.47
CA LYS A 65 -15.86 4.67 0.60
C LYS A 65 -14.77 3.65 0.89
N VAL A 66 -13.93 3.41 -0.10
CA VAL A 66 -12.71 2.59 0.03
C VAL A 66 -11.51 3.52 -0.09
N LYS A 67 -10.55 3.39 0.82
CA LYS A 67 -9.31 4.17 0.81
C LYS A 67 -8.13 3.22 0.73
N VAL A 68 -7.26 3.46 -0.26
CA VAL A 68 -6.03 2.68 -0.46
C VAL A 68 -4.85 3.62 -0.27
N SER A 69 -3.90 3.22 0.58
CA SER A 69 -2.71 4.02 0.88
C SER A 69 -1.47 3.14 0.78
N VAL A 70 -0.45 3.62 0.07
CA VAL A 70 0.89 3.04 0.05
C VAL A 70 1.74 3.80 1.06
N ILE A 71 2.32 3.08 2.02
CA ILE A 71 3.06 3.68 3.15
C ILE A 71 4.50 3.16 3.14
N GLN A 72 5.45 4.08 3.12
CA GLN A 72 6.85 3.78 3.34
C GLN A 72 7.11 3.69 4.85
N VAL A 73 7.75 2.60 5.26
CA VAL A 73 8.18 2.36 6.65
C VAL A 73 9.71 2.34 6.69
N ALA A 74 10.30 3.25 7.45
CA ALA A 74 11.75 3.33 7.66
C ALA A 74 12.07 3.08 9.14
N ASP A 75 12.73 1.95 9.43
CA ASP A 75 13.25 1.63 10.77
C ASP A 75 14.73 2.05 10.84
N ILE A 76 15.03 3.04 11.68
CA ILE A 76 16.38 3.60 11.88
C ILE A 76 16.96 3.02 13.16
N MET A 77 18.05 2.26 13.04
CA MET A 77 18.69 1.52 14.14
C MET A 77 20.17 1.91 14.34
N LEU A 78 20.47 3.20 14.49
CA LEU A 78 21.86 3.70 14.68
C LEU A 78 22.20 4.00 16.15
N PHE A 79 21.49 4.95 16.76
CA PHE A 79 21.71 5.37 18.16
C PHE A 79 20.55 4.99 19.08
N SER A 80 19.33 5.17 18.58
CA SER A 80 18.08 4.72 19.19
C SER A 80 17.16 4.22 18.08
N ARG A 81 16.30 3.25 18.40
CA ARG A 81 15.35 2.72 17.44
C ARG A 81 14.24 3.75 17.20
N ALA A 82 14.11 4.19 15.95
CA ALA A 82 13.04 5.09 15.54
C ALA A 82 12.38 4.56 14.26
N VAL A 83 11.04 4.48 14.27
CA VAL A 83 10.24 4.05 13.12
C VAL A 83 9.52 5.25 12.54
N TYR A 84 9.81 5.57 11.28
CA TYR A 84 9.13 6.61 10.52
C TYR A 84 8.16 5.98 9.54
N LYS A 85 6.91 6.47 9.51
CA LYS A 85 5.88 6.06 8.57
C LYS A 85 5.46 7.26 7.73
N CYS A 86 5.55 7.13 6.42
CA CYS A 86 5.19 8.19 5.48
C CYS A 86 4.31 7.62 4.38
N THR A 87 3.10 8.16 4.21
CA THR A 87 2.24 7.80 3.08
C THR A 87 2.85 8.35 1.78
N VAL A 88 3.19 7.47 0.84
CA VAL A 88 3.79 7.80 -0.46
C VAL A 88 2.78 7.81 -1.60
N ASP A 89 1.64 7.14 -1.45
CA ASP A 89 0.53 7.28 -2.37
C ASP A 89 -0.78 7.05 -1.62
N GLU A 90 -1.83 7.74 -1.98
CA GLU A 90 -3.12 7.66 -1.30
C GLU A 90 -4.26 8.05 -2.23
N ALA A 91 -5.26 7.18 -2.33
CA ALA A 91 -6.45 7.41 -3.13
C ALA A 91 -7.70 6.99 -2.37
N GLU A 92 -8.75 7.80 -2.49
CA GLU A 92 -10.08 7.51 -1.99
C GLU A 92 -11.00 7.24 -3.18
N PHE A 93 -11.72 6.12 -3.11
CA PHE A 93 -12.59 5.63 -4.17
C PHE A 93 -14.02 5.54 -3.67
N GLU A 94 -14.91 6.24 -4.36
CA GLU A 94 -16.36 6.18 -4.16
C GLU A 94 -17.05 5.30 -5.21
N GLU A 95 -16.34 4.94 -6.27
CA GLU A 95 -16.90 4.18 -7.39
C GLU A 95 -17.17 2.72 -6.99
N GLY A 96 -18.45 2.32 -7.01
CA GLY A 96 -18.90 1.02 -6.51
C GLY A 96 -19.28 1.03 -5.03
N CYS A 97 -19.23 2.21 -4.40
CA CYS A 97 -19.82 2.47 -3.09
C CYS A 97 -21.14 3.27 -3.23
N PRO A 98 -22.05 3.21 -2.24
CA PRO A 98 -21.91 2.46 -1.00
C PRO A 98 -22.05 0.95 -1.19
N ILE A 99 -21.27 0.16 -0.44
CA ILE A 99 -21.51 -1.29 -0.30
C ILE A 99 -22.58 -1.46 0.78
N LEU A 100 -23.75 -1.95 0.35
CA LEU A 100 -24.93 -2.03 1.21
C LEU A 100 -24.83 -3.19 2.21
N PRO A 101 -25.64 -3.16 3.29
CA PRO A 101 -25.81 -4.30 4.18
C PRO A 101 -26.18 -5.57 3.41
N SER A 102 -25.68 -6.72 3.88
CA SER A 102 -25.91 -8.04 3.28
C SER A 102 -25.43 -8.20 1.83
N GLN A 103 -24.59 -7.30 1.33
CA GLN A 103 -23.97 -7.40 0.00
C GLN A 103 -22.63 -8.15 0.10
N THR A 104 -22.55 -9.31 -0.54
CA THR A 104 -21.34 -10.16 -0.57
C THR A 104 -20.78 -10.29 -1.98
N GLY A 105 -19.52 -10.72 -2.09
CA GLY A 105 -18.82 -10.89 -3.36
C GLY A 105 -18.51 -9.58 -4.08
N TRP A 106 -18.53 -8.43 -3.38
CA TRP A 106 -18.08 -7.18 -3.98
C TRP A 106 -16.56 -7.27 -4.21
N CYS A 107 -16.10 -6.96 -5.42
CA CYS A 107 -14.70 -7.09 -5.80
C CYS A 107 -14.32 -5.94 -6.73
N LYS A 108 -13.16 -5.33 -6.48
CA LYS A 108 -12.62 -4.27 -7.33
C LYS A 108 -11.10 -4.20 -7.27
N VAL A 109 -10.49 -3.92 -8.42
CA VAL A 109 -9.04 -3.72 -8.55
C VAL A 109 -8.72 -2.23 -8.66
N TYR A 110 -7.86 -1.74 -7.77
CA TYR A 110 -7.34 -0.38 -7.77
C TYR A 110 -5.90 -0.36 -8.24
N HIS A 111 -5.50 0.70 -8.95
CA HIS A 111 -4.14 0.87 -9.45
C HIS A 111 -3.48 2.05 -8.75
N MET A 112 -2.35 1.80 -8.10
CA MET A 112 -1.56 2.81 -7.38
C MET A 112 -0.18 2.95 -8.02
N CYS A 113 0.42 4.14 -7.98
CA CYS A 113 1.76 4.36 -8.54
C CYS A 113 2.56 5.33 -7.64
N PRO A 114 3.27 4.80 -6.63
CA PRO A 114 4.02 5.62 -5.69
C PRO A 114 5.25 6.23 -6.39
N LEU A 115 5.17 7.52 -6.71
CA LEU A 115 6.23 8.27 -7.38
C LEU A 115 6.81 9.34 -6.49
N LEU A 116 8.14 9.52 -6.54
CA LEU A 116 8.79 10.61 -5.79
C LEU A 116 8.31 11.99 -6.27
N SER A 117 7.97 12.16 -7.55
CA SER A 117 7.45 13.41 -8.11
C SER A 117 6.27 13.97 -7.32
N ASN A 118 5.38 13.10 -6.84
CA ASN A 118 4.17 13.46 -6.11
C ASN A 118 4.42 13.69 -4.61
N ASN A 119 5.65 13.45 -4.15
CA ASN A 119 6.01 13.41 -2.74
C ASN A 119 7.20 14.31 -2.37
N ARG A 120 7.70 15.13 -3.31
CA ARG A 120 8.91 15.97 -3.12
C ARG A 120 8.83 16.92 -1.93
N GLU A 121 7.63 17.35 -1.55
CA GLU A 121 7.41 18.29 -0.45
C GLU A 121 7.35 17.62 0.93
N LYS A 122 7.17 16.29 0.97
CA LYS A 122 7.04 15.55 2.24
C LYS A 122 8.39 15.38 2.91
N ARG A 123 8.42 15.63 4.21
CA ARG A 123 9.59 15.39 5.07
C ARG A 123 9.54 13.98 5.67
N GLY A 124 10.70 13.43 5.99
CA GLY A 124 10.81 12.12 6.65
C GLY A 124 10.74 10.91 5.71
N LEU A 125 10.67 11.14 4.40
CA LEU A 125 10.77 10.08 3.39
C LEU A 125 12.20 9.54 3.30
N ALA A 126 12.32 8.23 3.20
CA ALA A 126 13.56 7.59 2.81
C ALA A 126 13.67 7.63 1.29
N LEU A 127 14.81 8.15 0.80
CA LEU A 127 15.11 8.27 -0.62
C LEU A 127 16.37 7.46 -0.94
N ASP A 128 16.46 6.99 -2.18
CA ASP A 128 17.72 6.44 -2.67
C ASP A 128 18.81 7.53 -2.65
N GLY A 129 20.07 7.13 -2.45
CA GLY A 129 21.18 8.07 -2.35
C GLY A 129 21.30 8.95 -3.60
N LYS A 130 21.41 10.27 -3.45
CA LYS A 130 21.50 11.22 -4.58
C LYS A 130 22.95 11.43 -5.02
N LEU A 131 23.26 11.18 -6.29
CA LEU A 131 24.49 11.64 -6.94
C LEU A 131 24.28 13.05 -7.47
N LYS A 132 25.36 13.85 -7.50
CA LYS A 132 25.31 15.33 -7.63
C LYS A 132 24.33 15.86 -8.71
N ASN A 133 24.26 15.19 -9.87
CA ASN A 133 23.50 15.69 -11.03
C ASN A 133 22.39 14.73 -11.50
N GLU A 134 21.99 13.76 -10.68
CA GLU A 134 20.94 12.80 -11.06
C GLU A 134 19.70 12.93 -10.18
N ASP A 135 18.54 12.68 -10.78
CA ASP A 135 17.30 12.45 -10.04
C ASP A 135 17.44 11.20 -9.16
N THR A 136 16.61 11.15 -8.11
CA THR A 136 16.54 10.01 -7.19
C THR A 136 15.12 9.45 -7.16
N ASN A 137 14.95 8.30 -6.55
CA ASN A 137 13.66 7.66 -6.33
C ASN A 137 13.35 7.57 -4.82
N LEU A 138 12.14 7.10 -4.51
CA LEU A 138 11.85 6.59 -3.17
C LEU A 138 12.85 5.48 -2.85
N ALA A 139 13.25 5.34 -1.58
CA ALA A 139 14.18 4.30 -1.19
C ALA A 139 13.62 2.92 -1.54
N SER A 140 14.47 2.10 -2.17
CA SER A 140 14.16 0.70 -2.47
C SER A 140 14.11 -0.11 -1.16
N SER A 141 13.25 -1.14 -1.11
CA SER A 141 13.15 -2.00 0.08
C SER A 141 14.48 -2.67 0.41
N THR A 142 14.90 -2.61 1.67
CA THR A 142 16.07 -3.31 2.17
C THR A 142 15.72 -4.78 2.42
N MET A 143 16.48 -5.71 1.84
CA MET A 143 16.40 -7.16 2.12
C MET A 143 17.33 -7.57 3.25
#